data_AF-A0A2E2VAF8-F1
#
_entry.id   AF-A0A2E2VAF8-F1
#
_cell.length_a   1.000
_cell.length_b   1.000
_cell.length_c   1.000
_cell.angle_alpha   90.00
_cell.angle_beta   90.00
_cell.angle_gamma   90.00
#
_symmetry.space_group_name_H-M   'P 1'
#
loop_
_entity.id
_entity.type
_entity.pdbx_description
1 polymer ?
#
loop_
_entity_poly.entity_id
_entity_poly.type
_entity_poly.pdbx_seq_one_letter_code
_entity_poly.pdbx_strand_id
1 'polypeptide(L)'
;MIFFLIPIFVVVFDQISKILIKQYFIDHGLVYSSAKILGDYLRFTFIENPGIAFGIDTSKYHIYITIATILAIIFICFQLKLSINTRNPDSYPLAFILGGAIGNCIDRILVFVPIFNYNGVIDFIDLGINNYRWYIFNIADLSISIGLFLFLYNFIMIKTNSSIEKNI
;
A
#
# COMPACT_ATOMS: atom_id res chain seq x y z
N MET A 1 -18.86 11.06 2.48
CA MET A 1 -18.44 11.40 1.10
C MET A 1 -16.97 11.73 0.99
N ILE A 2 -16.42 12.68 1.77
CA ILE A 2 -14.99 13.09 1.66
C ILE A 2 -13.99 11.92 1.82
N PHE A 3 -14.29 10.95 2.69
CA PHE A 3 -13.41 9.82 2.96
C PHE A 3 -13.17 8.90 1.76
N PHE A 4 -14.08 8.84 0.77
CA PHE A 4 -13.88 8.05 -0.44
C PHE A 4 -12.95 8.72 -1.45
N LEU A 5 -12.67 10.02 -1.30
CA LEU A 5 -11.70 10.71 -2.15
C LEU A 5 -10.27 10.26 -1.85
N ILE A 6 -9.97 9.89 -0.60
CA ILE A 6 -8.63 9.44 -0.19
C ILE A 6 -8.25 8.12 -0.89
N PRO A 7 -9.06 7.05 -0.85
CA PRO A 7 -8.76 5.81 -1.58
C PRO A 7 -8.61 6.05 -3.08
N ILE A 8 -9.49 6.87 -3.68
CA ILE A 8 -9.43 7.18 -5.12
C ILE A 8 -8.10 7.85 -5.44
N PHE A 9 -7.72 8.88 -4.68
CA PHE A 9 -6.46 9.59 -4.89
C PHE A 9 -5.25 8.66 -4.74
N VAL A 10 -5.22 7.84 -3.69
CA VAL A 10 -4.14 6.87 -3.44
C VAL A 10 -4.03 5.87 -4.60
N VAL A 11 -5.15 5.28 -5.03
CA VAL A 11 -5.17 4.29 -6.12
C VAL A 11 -4.69 4.91 -7.43
N VAL A 12 -5.18 6.11 -7.78
CA VAL A 12 -4.76 6.80 -9.01
C VAL A 12 -3.27 7.09 -8.98
N PHE A 13 -2.74 7.62 -7.87
CA PHE A 13 -1.34 7.98 -7.77
C PHE A 13 -0.43 6.73 -7.74
N ASP A 14 -0.83 5.69 -7.02
CA ASP A 14 -0.15 4.39 -7.00
C ASP A 14 -0.05 3.78 -8.40
N GLN A 15 -1.19 3.62 -9.08
CA GLN A 15 -1.23 2.96 -10.38
C GLN A 15 -0.48 3.75 -11.47
N ILE A 16 -0.61 5.08 -11.50
CA ILE A 16 0.17 5.93 -12.41
C ILE A 16 1.67 5.73 -12.15
N SER A 17 2.10 5.79 -10.87
CA SER A 17 3.52 5.65 -10.54
C SER A 17 4.09 4.29 -10.97
N LYS A 18 3.37 3.20 -10.71
CA LYS A 18 3.78 1.84 -11.06
C LYS A 18 3.88 1.62 -12.56
N ILE A 19 2.90 2.12 -13.33
CA ILE A 19 2.91 2.04 -14.80
C ILE A 19 4.10 2.80 -15.36
N LEU A 20 4.34 4.03 -14.89
CA LEU A 20 5.46 4.84 -15.36
C LEU A 20 6.82 4.19 -15.06
N ILE A 21 6.98 3.62 -13.86
CA ILE A 21 8.21 2.91 -13.50
C ILE A 21 8.38 1.66 -14.36
N LYS A 22 7.36 0.81 -14.48
CA LYS A 22 7.43 -0.42 -15.27
C LYS A 22 7.80 -0.12 -16.73
N GLN A 23 7.15 0.87 -17.35
CA GLN A 23 7.46 1.29 -18.72
C GLN A 23 8.89 1.81 -18.84
N TYR A 24 9.28 2.77 -17.98
CA TYR A 24 10.61 3.35 -18.03
C TYR A 24 11.72 2.30 -17.92
N PHE A 25 11.61 1.35 -16.99
CA PHE A 25 12.63 0.32 -16.78
C PHE A 25 12.69 -0.72 -17.91
N ILE A 26 11.54 -1.11 -18.47
CA ILE A 26 11.48 -2.03 -19.61
C ILE A 26 12.06 -1.38 -20.86
N ASP A 27 11.63 -0.16 -21.19
CA ASP A 27 12.04 0.54 -22.42
C ASP A 27 13.55 0.84 -22.44
N HIS A 28 14.17 1.01 -21.27
CA HIS A 28 15.60 1.29 -21.15
C HIS A 28 16.44 0.05 -20.81
N GLY A 29 15.85 -1.15 -20.74
CA GLY A 29 16.57 -2.39 -20.45
C GLY A 29 17.20 -2.44 -19.06
N LEU A 30 16.65 -1.70 -18.09
CA LEU A 30 17.20 -1.51 -16.74
C LEU A 30 16.78 -2.60 -15.75
N VAL A 31 16.49 -3.82 -16.22
CA VAL A 31 15.82 -4.91 -15.47
C VAL A 31 16.57 -5.38 -14.21
N TYR A 32 17.81 -4.93 -13.98
CA TYR A 32 18.58 -5.17 -12.74
C TYR A 32 19.35 -3.94 -12.26
N SER A 33 18.90 -2.75 -12.66
CA SER A 33 19.55 -1.49 -12.33
C SER A 33 18.67 -0.66 -11.41
N SER A 34 19.28 0.32 -10.75
CA SER A 34 18.57 1.32 -9.96
C SER A 34 18.83 2.70 -10.54
N ALA A 35 17.78 3.48 -10.75
CA ALA A 35 17.88 4.89 -11.10
C ALA A 35 18.09 5.72 -9.83
N LYS A 36 19.23 6.40 -9.72
CA LYS A 36 19.52 7.28 -8.58
C LYS A 36 18.70 8.57 -8.72
N ILE A 37 17.81 8.83 -7.76
CA ILE A 37 16.95 10.03 -7.76
C ILE A 37 17.55 11.10 -6.85
N LEU A 38 17.97 10.71 -5.65
CA LEU A 38 18.63 11.60 -4.70
C LEU A 38 19.86 10.90 -4.10
N GLY A 39 20.97 10.99 -4.83
CA GLY A 39 22.22 10.33 -4.46
C GLY A 39 22.02 8.84 -4.21
N ASP A 40 22.57 8.33 -3.10
CA ASP A 40 22.35 6.95 -2.66
C ASP A 40 21.15 6.79 -1.72
N TYR A 41 20.51 7.88 -1.30
CA TYR A 41 19.41 7.89 -0.33
C TYR A 41 18.12 7.36 -0.92
N LEU A 42 17.72 7.90 -2.07
CA LEU A 42 16.51 7.51 -2.79
C LEU A 42 16.87 7.04 -4.19
N ARG A 43 16.49 5.81 -4.49
CA ARG A 43 16.59 5.20 -5.80
C ARG A 43 15.21 4.73 -6.24
N PHE A 44 15.03 4.63 -7.55
CA PHE A 44 13.99 3.79 -8.11
C PHE A 44 14.60 2.48 -8.59
N THR A 45 14.01 1.37 -8.17
CA THR A 45 14.44 0.01 -8.50
C THR A 45 13.21 -0.81 -8.84
N PHE A 46 12.99 -1.13 -10.11
CA PHE A 46 11.80 -1.88 -10.52
C PHE A 46 11.87 -3.35 -10.07
N ILE A 47 10.91 -3.78 -9.24
CA ILE A 47 10.75 -5.17 -8.83
C ILE A 47 9.27 -5.55 -8.96
N GLU A 48 9.01 -6.75 -9.47
CA GLU A 48 7.69 -7.40 -9.37
C GLU A 48 7.73 -8.40 -8.21
N ASN A 49 7.04 -8.05 -7.12
CA ASN A 49 7.01 -8.81 -5.88
C ASN A 49 5.85 -9.82 -5.89
N PRO A 50 6.09 -11.13 -6.03
CA PRO A 50 5.04 -12.16 -5.97
C PRO A 50 4.58 -12.44 -4.52
N GLY A 51 5.24 -11.80 -3.56
CA GLY A 51 5.14 -12.01 -2.14
C GLY A 51 4.14 -11.10 -1.42
N ILE A 52 4.32 -11.03 -0.11
CA ILE A 52 3.75 -10.00 0.77
C ILE A 52 4.86 -9.01 1.19
N ALA A 53 4.57 -8.15 2.16
CA ALA A 53 5.53 -7.19 2.69
C ALA A 53 6.85 -7.86 3.15
N PHE A 54 7.94 -7.10 3.14
CA PHE A 54 9.27 -7.51 3.60
C PHE A 54 9.92 -8.65 2.78
N GLY A 55 9.54 -8.80 1.51
CA GLY A 55 10.16 -9.76 0.60
C GLY A 55 9.89 -11.23 0.95
N ILE A 56 8.85 -11.51 1.74
CA ILE A 56 8.43 -12.87 2.05
C ILE A 56 7.84 -13.48 0.78
N ASP A 57 8.52 -14.47 0.20
CA ASP A 57 8.05 -15.17 -0.98
C ASP A 57 6.79 -15.99 -0.66
N THR A 58 5.69 -15.55 -1.24
CA THR A 58 4.39 -16.22 -1.16
C THR A 58 3.81 -16.51 -2.53
N SER A 59 4.67 -16.66 -3.54
CA SER A 59 4.28 -16.95 -4.93
C SER A 59 3.30 -18.14 -5.03
N LYS A 60 3.55 -19.21 -4.27
CA LYS A 60 2.66 -20.40 -4.18
C LYS A 60 1.27 -20.10 -3.59
N TYR A 61 1.14 -19.01 -2.85
CA TYR A 61 -0.08 -18.60 -2.15
C TYR A 61 -0.73 -17.34 -2.74
N HIS A 62 -0.28 -16.89 -3.92
CA HIS A 62 -0.73 -15.64 -4.56
C HIS A 62 -2.26 -15.53 -4.63
N ILE A 63 -2.95 -16.61 -5.00
CA ILE A 63 -4.42 -16.66 -5.05
C ILE A 63 -5.07 -16.44 -3.68
N TYR A 64 -4.55 -17.08 -2.63
CA TYR A 64 -5.09 -16.95 -1.28
C TYR A 64 -4.89 -15.55 -0.72
N ILE A 65 -3.74 -14.94 -0.98
CA ILE A 65 -3.45 -13.56 -0.57
C ILE A 65 -4.34 -12.57 -1.31
N THR A 66 -4.56 -12.80 -2.61
CA THR A 66 -5.47 -11.98 -3.41
C THR A 66 -6.88 -12.04 -2.85
N ILE A 67 -7.40 -13.24 -2.57
CA ILE A 67 -8.73 -13.43 -1.96
C ILE A 67 -8.80 -12.77 -0.58
N ALA A 68 -7.81 -12.97 0.28
CA ALA A 68 -7.77 -12.36 1.60
C ALA A 68 -7.77 -10.82 1.52
N THR A 69 -7.03 -10.26 0.55
CA THR A 69 -7.01 -8.80 0.30
C THR A 69 -8.39 -8.30 -0.14
N ILE A 70 -9.07 -9.03 -1.04
CA ILE A 70 -10.43 -8.68 -1.49
C ILE A 70 -11.41 -8.70 -0.31
N LEU A 71 -11.35 -9.72 0.54
CA LEU A 71 -12.20 -9.82 1.73
C LEU A 71 -11.93 -8.66 2.72
N ALA A 72 -10.67 -8.31 2.93
CA ALA A 72 -10.29 -7.15 3.74
C ALA A 72 -10.82 -5.83 3.15
N ILE A 73 -10.73 -5.64 1.83
CA ILE A 73 -11.29 -4.47 1.12
C ILE A 73 -12.80 -4.39 1.33
N ILE A 74 -13.54 -5.49 1.16
CA ILE A 74 -14.99 -5.54 1.37
C ILE A 74 -15.34 -5.16 2.81
N PHE A 75 -14.61 -5.74 3.78
CA PHE A 75 -14.79 -5.43 5.19
C PHE A 75 -14.55 -3.94 5.50
N ILE A 76 -13.44 -3.37 5.00
CA ILE A 76 -13.12 -1.95 5.23
C ILE A 76 -14.16 -1.03 4.58
N CYS A 77 -14.62 -1.34 3.36
CA CYS A 77 -15.71 -0.61 2.71
C CYS A 77 -16.99 -0.62 3.55
N PHE A 78 -17.35 -1.77 4.13
CA PHE A 78 -18.49 -1.88 5.03
C PHE A 78 -18.31 -1.02 6.29
N GLN A 79 -17.14 -1.07 6.94
CA GLN A 79 -16.83 -0.27 8.12
C GLN A 79 -16.85 1.25 7.83
N LEU A 80 -16.30 1.67 6.69
CA LEU A 80 -16.36 3.06 6.25
C LEU A 80 -17.80 3.51 6.02
N LYS A 81 -18.64 2.68 5.41
CA LYS A 81 -20.06 2.98 5.20
C LYS A 81 -20.79 3.24 6.52
N LEU A 82 -20.53 2.41 7.53
CA LEU A 82 -21.11 2.59 8.88
C LEU A 82 -20.60 3.86 9.58
N SER A 83 -19.35 4.23 9.33
CA SER A 83 -18.68 5.35 9.99
C SER A 83 -19.08 6.73 9.45
N ILE A 84 -19.72 6.80 8.27
CA ILE A 84 -20.15 8.06 7.63
C ILE A 84 -21.08 8.88 8.52
N ASN A 85 -21.97 8.21 9.27
CA ASN A 85 -22.97 8.90 10.08
C ASN A 85 -22.47 9.25 11.49
N THR A 86 -21.37 8.65 11.94
CA THR A 86 -20.91 8.75 13.34
C THR A 86 -19.71 9.69 13.52
N ARG A 87 -19.19 10.29 12.44
CA ARG A 87 -17.93 11.08 12.45
C ARG A 87 -16.78 10.33 13.14
N ASN A 88 -16.74 9.01 13.00
CA ASN A 88 -15.74 8.17 13.65
C ASN A 88 -14.33 8.61 13.19
N PRO A 89 -13.40 8.94 14.13
CA PRO A 89 -12.04 9.33 13.79
C PRO A 89 -11.28 8.28 12.99
N ASP A 90 -11.70 7.01 13.06
CA ASP A 90 -11.08 5.90 12.33
C ASP A 90 -11.40 5.90 10.82
N SER A 91 -12.32 6.77 10.37
CA SER A 91 -12.66 6.89 8.95
C SER A 91 -11.47 7.30 8.09
N TYR A 92 -10.58 8.17 8.58
CA TYR A 92 -9.38 8.58 7.85
C TYR A 92 -8.33 7.45 7.76
N PRO A 93 -7.90 6.81 8.87
CA PRO A 93 -7.05 5.63 8.82
C PRO A 93 -7.54 4.55 7.86
N LEU A 94 -8.83 4.19 7.97
CA LEU A 94 -9.43 3.15 7.13
C LEU A 94 -9.45 3.53 5.65
N ALA A 95 -9.62 4.82 5.33
CA ALA A 95 -9.57 5.32 3.96
C ALA A 95 -8.16 5.19 3.33
N PHE A 96 -7.10 5.47 4.08
CA PHE A 96 -5.72 5.25 3.64
C PHE A 96 -5.39 3.77 3.44
N ILE A 97 -5.79 2.92 4.40
CA ILE A 97 -5.60 1.45 4.30
C ILE A 97 -6.36 0.91 3.08
N LEU A 98 -7.60 1.36 2.87
CA LEU A 98 -8.41 0.93 1.73
C LEU A 98 -7.75 1.29 0.39
N GLY A 99 -7.27 2.53 0.25
CA GLY A 99 -6.60 2.98 -0.97
C GLY A 99 -5.39 2.12 -1.32
N GLY A 100 -4.51 1.87 -0.34
CA GLY A 100 -3.33 1.04 -0.57
C GLY A 100 -3.67 -0.44 -0.78
N ALA A 101 -4.66 -0.97 -0.05
CA ALA A 101 -5.12 -2.34 -0.25
C ALA A 101 -5.65 -2.55 -1.67
N ILE A 102 -6.45 -1.61 -2.19
CA ILE A 102 -6.95 -1.66 -3.57
C ILE A 102 -5.80 -1.53 -4.57
N GLY A 103 -4.87 -0.58 -4.39
CA GLY A 103 -3.73 -0.39 -5.30
C GLY A 103 -2.89 -1.66 -5.46
N ASN A 104 -2.52 -2.31 -4.37
CA ASN A 104 -1.80 -3.59 -4.43
C ASN A 104 -2.67 -4.75 -4.92
N CYS A 105 -3.98 -4.74 -4.65
CA CYS A 105 -4.89 -5.77 -5.15
C CYS A 105 -5.04 -5.72 -6.68
N ILE A 106 -5.01 -4.53 -7.29
CA ILE A 106 -5.07 -4.37 -8.74
C ILE A 106 -3.92 -5.12 -9.40
N ASP A 107 -2.66 -4.87 -9.00
CA ASP A 107 -1.50 -5.56 -9.56
C ASP A 107 -1.61 -7.08 -9.40
N ARG A 108 -2.04 -7.56 -8.22
CA ARG A 108 -2.22 -9.01 -7.97
C ARG A 108 -3.26 -9.64 -8.88
N ILE A 109 -4.33 -8.90 -9.21
CA ILE A 109 -5.34 -9.36 -10.17
C ILE A 109 -4.75 -9.37 -11.59
N LEU A 110 -3.96 -8.36 -11.95
CA LEU A 110 -3.32 -8.27 -13.28
C LEU A 110 -2.34 -9.42 -13.55
N VAL A 111 -1.76 -10.05 -12.52
CA VAL A 111 -0.98 -11.30 -12.67
C VAL A 111 -1.79 -12.42 -13.35
N PHE A 112 -3.10 -12.49 -13.11
CA PHE A 112 -3.97 -13.49 -13.74
C PHE A 112 -4.38 -13.14 -15.17
N VAL A 113 -3.96 -11.98 -15.70
CA VAL A 113 -4.36 -11.47 -17.01
C VAL A 113 -3.13 -11.39 -17.94
N PRO A 114 -2.88 -12.42 -18.78
CA PRO A 114 -1.59 -12.58 -19.47
C PRO A 114 -1.15 -11.41 -20.36
N ILE A 115 -2.10 -10.66 -20.94
CA ILE A 115 -1.81 -9.54 -21.86
C ILE A 115 -1.04 -8.40 -21.18
N PHE A 116 -1.11 -8.28 -19.85
CA PHE A 116 -0.44 -7.20 -19.10
C PHE A 116 0.96 -7.57 -18.60
N ASN A 117 1.35 -8.86 -18.69
CA ASN A 117 2.67 -9.36 -18.31
C ASN A 117 3.11 -8.93 -16.88
N TYR A 118 2.28 -9.21 -15.88
CA TYR A 118 2.59 -8.97 -14.46
C TYR A 118 3.01 -10.27 -13.78
N ASN A 119 4.10 -10.23 -13.00
CA ASN A 119 4.53 -11.37 -12.17
C ASN A 119 4.35 -11.12 -10.66
N GLY A 120 3.82 -9.96 -10.27
CA GLY A 120 3.63 -9.59 -8.88
C GLY A 120 3.16 -8.14 -8.72
N VAL A 121 3.19 -7.65 -7.49
CA VAL A 121 2.98 -6.24 -7.16
C VAL A 121 4.21 -5.43 -7.57
N ILE A 122 4.03 -4.27 -8.19
CA ILE A 122 5.16 -3.43 -8.60
C ILE A 122 5.67 -2.63 -7.41
N ASP A 123 6.90 -2.91 -6.99
CA ASP A 123 7.62 -2.17 -5.97
C ASP A 123 8.76 -1.38 -6.62
N PHE A 124 9.00 -0.15 -6.15
CA PHE A 124 9.99 0.72 -6.80
C PHE A 124 10.70 1.73 -5.91
N ILE A 125 10.15 2.09 -4.77
CA ILE A 125 10.75 3.06 -3.86
C ILE A 125 11.83 2.35 -3.05
N ASP A 126 13.08 2.68 -3.35
CA ASP A 126 14.25 2.08 -2.72
C ASP A 126 14.98 3.14 -1.87
N LEU A 127 14.86 3.02 -0.55
CA LEU A 127 15.45 3.92 0.43
C LEU A 127 16.60 3.26 1.20
N GLY A 128 17.72 3.97 1.39
CA GLY A 128 18.83 3.44 2.18
C GLY A 128 20.11 4.25 2.11
N ILE A 129 21.16 3.80 2.79
CA ILE A 129 22.49 4.40 2.74
C ILE A 129 23.51 3.29 2.48
N ASN A 130 24.31 3.43 1.41
CA ASN A 130 25.27 2.41 0.98
C ASN A 130 24.58 1.04 0.84
N ASN A 131 25.07 0.04 1.59
CA ASN A 131 24.56 -1.33 1.60
C ASN A 131 23.40 -1.55 2.60
N TYR A 132 23.10 -0.56 3.45
CA TYR A 132 21.99 -0.65 4.40
C TYR A 132 20.75 -0.02 3.78
N ARG A 133 19.88 -0.86 3.21
CA ARG A 133 18.68 -0.43 2.50
C ARG A 133 17.43 -1.06 3.10
N TRP A 134 16.36 -0.29 3.13
CA TRP A 134 15.04 -0.77 3.49
C TRP A 134 14.49 -1.65 2.37
N TYR A 135 13.49 -2.46 2.68
CA TYR A 135 12.75 -3.23 1.68
C TYR A 135 12.13 -2.28 0.67
N ILE A 136 12.19 -2.63 -0.62
CA ILE A 136 11.61 -1.81 -1.68
C ILE A 136 10.08 -1.90 -1.56
N PHE A 137 9.41 -0.75 -1.70
CA PHE A 137 7.97 -0.63 -1.49
C PHE A 137 7.34 0.30 -2.53
N ASN A 138 6.03 0.51 -2.46
CA ASN A 138 5.30 1.40 -3.36
C ASN A 138 4.40 2.41 -2.60
N ILE A 139 3.67 3.24 -3.35
CA ILE A 139 2.77 4.25 -2.77
C ILE A 139 1.61 3.61 -2.01
N ALA A 140 1.07 2.49 -2.49
CA ALA A 140 0.06 1.73 -1.78
C ALA A 140 0.56 1.25 -0.39
N ASP A 141 1.78 0.75 -0.27
CA ASP A 141 2.38 0.33 1.01
C ASP A 141 2.59 1.51 1.97
N LEU A 142 3.02 2.65 1.43
CA LEU A 142 3.15 3.89 2.19
C LEU A 142 1.78 4.33 2.74
N SER A 143 0.73 4.26 1.91
CA SER A 143 -0.64 4.58 2.33
C SER A 143 -1.14 3.64 3.43
N ILE A 144 -0.90 2.33 3.30
CA ILE A 144 -1.26 1.36 4.34
C ILE A 144 -0.53 1.69 5.65
N SER A 145 0.77 1.99 5.56
CA SER A 145 1.61 2.30 6.73
C SER A 145 1.16 3.57 7.46
N ILE A 146 0.82 4.64 6.71
CA ILE A 146 0.23 5.87 7.26
C ILE A 146 -1.12 5.57 7.92
N GLY A 147 -1.98 4.82 7.25
CA GLY A 147 -3.28 4.45 7.78
C GLY A 147 -3.18 3.63 9.07
N LEU A 148 -2.29 2.64 9.13
CA LEU A 148 -2.04 1.86 10.35
C LEU A 148 -1.51 2.72 11.50
N PHE A 149 -0.57 3.63 11.20
CA PHE A 149 -0.04 4.56 12.20
C PHE A 149 -1.14 5.45 12.79
N LEU A 150 -1.98 6.05 11.93
CA LEU A 150 -3.10 6.88 12.36
C LEU A 150 -4.14 6.09 13.17
N PHE A 151 -4.41 4.84 12.77
CA PHE A 151 -5.33 3.97 13.50
C PHE A 151 -4.82 3.68 14.91
N LEU A 152 -3.53 3.33 15.04
CA LEU A 152 -2.89 3.08 16.34
C LEU A 152 -2.88 4.34 17.21
N TYR A 153 -2.60 5.50 16.61
CA TYR A 153 -2.65 6.78 17.31
C TYR A 153 -4.04 7.05 17.89
N ASN A 154 -5.11 6.90 17.08
CA ASN A 154 -6.49 7.06 17.54
C ASN A 154 -6.82 6.09 18.70
N PHE A 155 -6.42 4.83 18.56
CA PHE A 155 -6.66 3.80 19.58
C PHE A 155 -6.03 4.17 20.93
N ILE A 156 -4.78 4.64 20.91
CA ILE A 156 -4.07 5.08 22.13
C ILE A 156 -4.77 6.28 22.76
N MET A 157 -5.16 7.28 21.96
CA MET A 157 -5.83 8.49 22.45
C MET A 157 -7.18 8.20 23.10
N ILE A 158 -8.00 7.35 22.47
CA ILE A 158 -9.32 6.94 23.02
C ILE A 158 -9.13 6.22 24.36
N LYS A 159 -8.14 5.32 24.44
CA LYS A 159 -7.82 4.59 25.68
C LYS A 159 -7.36 5.54 26.79
N THR A 160 -6.50 6.51 26.48
CA THR A 160 -6.03 7.50 27.47
C THR A 160 -7.18 8.34 28.02
N ASN A 161 -8.05 8.88 27.16
CA ASN A 161 -9.17 9.72 27.60
C ASN A 161 -10.15 8.94 28.49
N SER A 162 -10.50 7.71 28.12
CA SER A 162 -11.37 6.85 28.94
C SER A 162 -10.76 6.46 30.29
N SER A 163 -9.43 6.44 30.41
CA SER A 163 -8.76 6.20 31.70
C SER A 163 -8.76 7.43 32.61
N ILE A 164 -8.70 8.63 32.05
CA ILE A 164 -8.77 9.90 32.80
C ILE A 164 -10.19 10.08 33.37
N GLU A 165 -11.22 9.85 32.56
CA GLU A 165 -12.63 9.96 32.99
C GLU A 165 -13.00 8.99 34.12
N LYS A 166 -12.34 7.82 34.21
CA LYS A 166 -12.58 6.85 35.29
C LYS A 166 -11.89 7.20 36.61
N ASN A 167 -10.93 8.12 36.59
CA ASN A 167 -10.12 8.51 37.75
C ASN A 167 -10.55 9.88 38.32
N ILE A 168 -11.59 10.50 37.78
CA ILE A 168 -12.24 11.72 38.26
C ILE A 168 -13.58 11.32 38.89
#